data_AF-A0A956WGH9-F1
#
_entry.id   AF-A0A956WGH9-F1
#
_cell.length_a   1.000
_cell.length_b   1.000
_cell.length_c   1.000
_cell.angle_alpha   90.00
_cell.angle_beta   90.00
_cell.angle_gamma   90.00
#
_symmetry.space_group_name_H-M   'P 1'
#
loop_
_entity.id
_entity.type
_entity.pdbx_description
1 polymer ?
#
loop_
_entity_poly.entity_id
_entity_poly.type
_entity_poly.pdbx_seq_one_letter_code
_entity_poly.pdbx_strand_id
1 'polypeptide(L)'
;MAAYGDPFSFDQCIACSLAGQPRRCHAPTPLLVAMAEAQRDRKDAGVSATMILDCPRKIALQGQHDWYEHPASYWERFRGTLAHAMLEQYAPPSDAAIVEVRWRKTYTVDGVDIAITGKPDYIDTERGLLLDYKTTQNLGHAPVKHGKPKEMHEEQINIYADLCDGGARLDTGEIEAIQIKVERLRPLAEFYATSTLPPILVDDKGQRSWKCAHKWCALREVCDRA
;
A
#
# COMPACT_ATOMS: atom_id res chain seq x y z
N MET A 1 31.74 10.57 5.18
CA MET A 1 30.59 10.56 6.11
C MET A 1 29.36 10.27 5.28
N ALA A 2 28.54 9.30 5.67
CA ALA A 2 27.29 9.02 4.97
C ALA A 2 26.26 10.11 5.29
N ALA A 3 25.63 10.68 4.27
CA ALA A 3 24.70 11.80 4.41
C ALA A 3 23.25 11.29 4.49
N TYR A 4 22.35 12.13 4.99
CA TYR A 4 20.91 11.91 4.87
C TYR A 4 20.53 11.72 3.40
N GLY A 5 20.03 10.54 3.03
CA GLY A 5 19.67 10.18 1.65
C GLY A 5 20.56 9.13 0.98
N ASP A 6 21.59 8.62 1.66
CA ASP A 6 22.34 7.45 1.18
C ASP A 6 21.48 6.18 1.21
N PRO A 7 21.62 5.26 0.24
CA PRO A 7 20.80 4.05 0.19
C PRO A 7 21.25 3.05 1.27
N PHE A 8 20.50 2.97 2.36
CA PHE A 8 20.71 1.96 3.40
C PHE A 8 19.39 1.26 3.81
N SER A 9 19.48 -0.01 4.21
CA SER A 9 18.35 -0.80 4.71
C SER A 9 18.09 -0.56 6.20
N PHE A 10 16.91 -1.00 6.68
CA PHE A 10 16.60 -1.01 8.11
C PHE A 10 17.65 -1.75 8.94
N ASP A 11 18.11 -2.91 8.47
CA ASP A 11 19.13 -3.72 9.17
C ASP A 11 20.46 -2.96 9.31
N GLN A 12 20.89 -2.27 8.26
CA GLN A 12 22.09 -1.44 8.30
C GLN A 12 21.95 -0.28 9.30
N CYS A 13 20.76 0.33 9.39
CA CYS A 13 20.48 1.37 10.39
C CYS A 13 20.48 0.84 11.81
N ILE A 14 19.82 -0.29 12.06
CA ILE A 14 19.72 -0.90 13.37
C ILE A 14 21.12 -1.29 13.85
N ALA A 15 21.91 -1.97 13.00
CA ALA A 15 23.28 -2.34 13.30
C ALA A 15 24.17 -1.13 13.61
N CYS A 16 24.08 -0.07 12.80
CA CYS A 16 24.79 1.19 13.02
C CYS A 16 24.40 1.85 14.36
N SER A 17 23.11 1.88 14.68
CA SER A 17 22.57 2.47 15.90
C SER A 17 22.98 1.70 17.15
N LEU A 18 23.00 0.37 17.10
CA LEU A 18 23.45 -0.51 18.20
C LEU A 18 24.97 -0.44 18.42
N ALA A 19 25.74 -0.21 17.36
CA ALA A 19 27.20 -0.08 17.44
C ALA A 19 27.69 1.25 18.04
N GLY A 20 26.78 2.15 18.46
CA GLY A 20 27.13 3.45 19.06
C GLY A 20 27.78 4.44 18.08
N GLN A 21 27.69 4.17 16.78
CA GLN A 21 28.21 5.06 15.73
C GLN A 21 27.33 6.31 15.57
N PRO A 22 27.84 7.41 15.00
CA PRO A 22 27.02 8.55 14.60
C PRO A 22 25.85 8.08 13.71
N ARG A 23 24.61 8.32 14.18
CA ARG A 23 23.38 7.80 13.56
C ARG A 23 23.18 8.39 12.16
N ARG A 24 23.32 7.56 11.13
CA ARG A 24 23.11 7.93 9.71
C ARG A 24 21.63 8.16 9.34
N CYS A 25 20.73 7.48 10.05
CA CYS A 25 19.30 7.44 9.76
C CYS A 25 18.45 8.38 10.61
N HIS A 26 19.08 9.13 11.54
CA HIS A 26 18.42 10.14 12.39
C HIS A 26 17.18 9.66 13.19
N ALA A 27 17.01 8.35 13.38
CA ALA A 27 15.94 7.76 14.18
C ALA A 27 16.52 7.00 15.40
N PRO A 28 15.81 6.95 16.55
CA PRO A 28 16.20 6.11 17.67
C PRO A 28 16.02 4.61 17.36
N THR A 29 16.85 3.75 17.95
CA THR A 29 16.85 2.29 17.70
C THR A 29 15.46 1.65 17.83
N PRO A 30 14.66 1.92 18.89
CA PRO A 30 13.34 1.31 19.01
C PRO A 30 12.41 1.66 17.85
N LEU A 31 12.50 2.88 17.32
CA LEU A 31 11.71 3.30 16.17
C LEU A 31 12.14 2.57 14.88
N LEU A 32 13.45 2.38 14.67
CA LEU A 32 13.97 1.61 13.55
C LEU A 32 13.49 0.16 13.56
N VAL A 33 13.53 -0.47 14.74
CA VAL A 33 13.04 -1.84 14.94
C VAL A 33 11.54 -1.91 14.65
N ALA A 34 10.74 -1.02 15.23
CA ALA A 34 9.29 -1.01 15.00
C ALA A 34 8.92 -0.82 13.53
N MET A 35 9.62 0.05 12.81
CA MET A 35 9.43 0.24 11.37
C MET A 35 9.82 -1.00 10.56
N ALA A 36 10.92 -1.67 10.93
CA ALA A 36 11.40 -2.87 10.25
C ALA A 36 10.43 -4.05 10.41
N GLU A 37 9.89 -4.26 11.62
CA GLU A 37 8.86 -5.29 11.87
C GLU A 37 7.59 -4.98 11.07
N ALA A 38 7.09 -3.74 11.12
CA ALA A 38 5.89 -3.34 10.37
C ALA A 38 6.03 -3.51 8.85
N GLN A 39 7.25 -3.43 8.30
CA GLN A 39 7.50 -3.68 6.89
C GLN A 39 7.52 -5.19 6.58
N ARG A 40 8.09 -6.02 7.47
CA ARG A 40 8.19 -7.48 7.28
C ARG A 40 6.84 -8.17 7.19
N ASP A 41 5.87 -7.73 7.99
CA ASP A 41 4.49 -8.25 7.97
C ASP A 41 3.80 -8.15 6.59
N ARG A 42 4.36 -7.36 5.66
CA ARG A 42 3.82 -7.18 4.30
C ARG A 42 4.40 -8.13 3.26
N LYS A 43 5.51 -8.84 3.54
CA LYS A 43 6.23 -9.64 2.53
C LYS A 43 5.42 -10.84 2.02
N ASP A 44 4.57 -11.42 2.86
CA ASP A 44 3.79 -12.63 2.52
C ASP A 44 2.31 -12.37 2.22
N ALA A 45 1.90 -11.09 2.19
CA ALA A 45 0.49 -10.70 2.06
C ALA A 45 -0.08 -10.80 0.63
N GLY A 46 0.75 -11.16 -0.36
CA GLY A 46 0.37 -11.17 -1.78
C GLY A 46 0.16 -9.76 -2.35
N VAL A 47 -0.57 -9.65 -3.47
CA VAL A 47 -0.90 -8.36 -4.08
C VAL A 47 -2.01 -7.70 -3.28
N SER A 48 -1.72 -6.63 -2.55
CA SER A 48 -2.74 -5.93 -1.78
C SER A 48 -3.61 -5.01 -2.65
N ALA A 49 -4.80 -4.65 -2.17
CA ALA A 49 -5.68 -3.65 -2.79
C ALA A 49 -4.94 -2.33 -3.09
N THR A 50 -4.09 -1.90 -2.16
CA THR A 50 -3.25 -0.70 -2.34
C THR A 50 -2.13 -0.88 -3.34
N MET A 51 -1.60 -2.10 -3.51
CA MET A 51 -0.56 -2.39 -4.50
C MET A 51 -1.11 -2.30 -5.91
N ILE A 52 -2.33 -2.79 -6.19
CA ILE A 52 -2.95 -2.72 -7.53
C ILE A 52 -3.06 -1.28 -8.05
N LEU A 53 -3.15 -0.31 -7.15
CA LEU A 53 -3.22 1.12 -7.48
C LEU A 53 -1.85 1.74 -7.78
N ASP A 54 -0.77 0.98 -7.58
CA ASP A 54 0.60 1.38 -7.87
C ASP A 54 1.05 0.91 -9.28
N CYS A 55 2.32 1.08 -9.61
CA CYS A 55 2.90 0.64 -10.87
C CYS A 55 2.95 -0.91 -10.94
N PRO A 56 2.34 -1.56 -11.96
CA PRO A 56 2.40 -3.01 -12.10
C PRO A 56 3.82 -3.56 -12.21
N ARG A 57 4.72 -2.84 -12.89
CA ARG A 57 6.14 -3.19 -12.97
C ARG A 57 6.81 -3.20 -11.60
N LYS A 58 6.46 -2.25 -10.73
CA LYS A 58 6.97 -2.22 -9.35
C LYS A 58 6.50 -3.46 -8.58
N ILE A 59 5.23 -3.81 -8.67
CA ILE A 59 4.65 -4.99 -8.00
C ILE A 59 5.38 -6.27 -8.45
N ALA A 60 5.55 -6.45 -9.77
CA ALA A 60 6.29 -7.57 -10.35
C ALA A 60 7.71 -7.67 -9.79
N LEU A 61 8.45 -6.56 -9.77
CA LEU A 61 9.81 -6.49 -9.23
C LEU A 61 9.87 -6.70 -7.71
N GLN A 62 8.87 -6.27 -6.94
CA GLN A 62 8.78 -6.54 -5.49
C GLN A 62 8.65 -8.03 -5.19
N GLY A 63 8.05 -8.80 -6.10
CA GLY A 63 7.96 -10.26 -5.98
C GLY A 63 9.25 -11.00 -6.37
N GLN A 64 10.13 -10.36 -7.14
CA GLN A 64 11.36 -10.97 -7.65
C GLN A 64 12.62 -10.56 -6.87
N HIS A 65 12.59 -9.42 -6.21
CA HIS A 65 13.76 -8.83 -5.57
C HIS A 65 13.45 -8.42 -4.13
N ASP A 66 14.40 -8.72 -3.24
CA ASP A 66 14.41 -8.07 -1.93
C ASP A 66 14.55 -6.57 -2.12
N TRP A 67 13.66 -5.83 -1.48
CA TRP A 67 13.63 -4.38 -1.54
C TRP A 67 13.38 -3.84 -0.14
N TYR A 68 13.97 -2.70 0.14
CA TYR A 68 13.83 -2.03 1.42
C TYR A 68 13.40 -0.60 1.17
N GLU A 69 12.36 -0.15 1.88
CA GLU A 69 12.06 1.27 1.89
C GLU A 69 13.07 1.95 2.81
N HIS A 70 13.66 3.05 2.33
CA HIS A 70 14.57 3.81 3.17
C HIS A 70 13.80 4.32 4.41
N PRO A 71 14.36 4.25 5.64
CA PRO A 71 13.63 4.58 6.86
C PRO A 71 12.95 5.96 6.86
N ALA A 72 13.61 6.97 6.27
CA ALA A 72 13.02 8.30 6.17
C ALA A 72 11.79 8.36 5.25
N SER A 73 11.76 7.55 4.19
CA SER A 73 10.61 7.41 3.30
C SER A 73 9.51 6.57 3.94
N TYR A 74 9.88 5.57 4.74
CA TYR A 74 8.93 4.72 5.45
C TYR A 74 8.22 5.44 6.60
N TRP A 75 8.84 6.46 7.20
CA TRP A 75 8.27 7.20 8.34
C TRP A 75 6.85 7.72 8.09
N GLU A 76 6.55 8.21 6.89
CA GLU A 76 5.19 8.67 6.56
C GLU A 76 4.17 7.54 6.61
N ARG A 77 4.52 6.36 6.06
CA ARG A 77 3.66 5.16 6.12
C ARG A 77 3.53 4.64 7.54
N PHE A 78 4.62 4.64 8.30
CA PHE A 78 4.63 4.18 9.68
C PHE A 78 3.75 5.07 10.57
N ARG A 79 3.78 6.40 10.42
CA ARG A 79 2.86 7.30 11.12
C ARG A 79 1.39 6.99 10.83
N GLY A 80 1.05 6.70 9.57
CA GLY A 80 -0.29 6.25 9.20
C GLY A 80 -0.67 4.95 9.92
N THR A 81 0.25 3.99 9.96
CA THR A 81 0.06 2.71 10.67
C THR A 81 -0.16 2.91 12.17
N LEU A 82 0.57 3.82 12.82
CA LEU A 82 0.36 4.17 14.22
C LEU A 82 -1.03 4.79 14.46
N ALA A 83 -1.48 5.68 13.56
CA ALA A 83 -2.79 6.29 13.67
C ALA A 83 -3.92 5.26 13.51
N HIS A 84 -3.78 4.31 12.57
CA HIS A 84 -4.69 3.18 12.42
C HIS A 84 -4.77 2.33 13.69
N ALA A 85 -3.61 1.88 14.20
CA ALA A 85 -3.54 1.08 15.43
C ALA A 85 -4.17 1.79 16.64
N MET A 86 -4.10 3.12 16.69
CA MET A 86 -4.76 3.91 17.72
C MET A 86 -6.28 3.97 17.50
N LEU A 87 -6.76 4.23 16.29
CA LEU A 87 -8.20 4.31 15.98
C LEU A 87 -8.90 2.97 16.20
N GLU A 88 -8.25 1.86 15.84
CA GLU A 88 -8.76 0.50 16.05
C GLU A 88 -9.06 0.22 17.54
N GLN A 89 -8.22 0.71 18.47
CA GLN A 89 -8.45 0.57 19.92
C GLN A 89 -9.69 1.31 20.43
N TYR A 90 -10.16 2.32 19.68
CA TYR A 90 -11.34 3.11 20.01
C TYR A 90 -12.54 2.77 19.12
N ALA A 91 -12.46 1.70 18.31
CA ALA A 91 -13.60 1.20 17.58
C ALA A 91 -14.73 0.86 18.57
N PRO A 92 -15.98 1.32 18.34
CA PRO A 92 -17.07 1.03 19.24
C PRO A 92 -17.25 -0.49 19.38
N PRO A 93 -17.43 -1.04 20.59
CA PRO A 93 -17.74 -2.45 20.75
C PRO A 93 -19.10 -2.73 20.11
N SER A 94 -19.10 -3.48 19.01
CA SER A 94 -20.30 -3.86 18.28
C SER A 94 -20.06 -5.20 17.59
N ASP A 95 -21.03 -6.11 17.70
CA ASP A 95 -21.01 -7.38 16.95
C ASP A 95 -21.18 -7.15 15.44
N ALA A 96 -21.62 -5.96 15.03
CA ALA A 96 -21.72 -5.53 13.64
C ALA A 96 -20.45 -4.84 13.11
N ALA A 97 -19.45 -4.59 13.98
CA ALA A 97 -18.19 -3.98 13.59
C ALA A 97 -17.14 -5.05 13.24
N ILE A 98 -16.64 -5.01 12.01
CA ILE A 98 -15.50 -5.82 11.57
C ILE A 98 -14.28 -4.92 11.46
N VAL A 99 -13.26 -5.21 12.26
CA VAL A 99 -12.03 -4.43 12.38
C VAL A 99 -10.84 -5.34 12.08
N GLU A 100 -9.88 -4.87 11.27
CA GLU A 100 -8.63 -5.56 10.93
C GLU A 100 -8.70 -6.94 10.26
N VAL A 101 -9.88 -7.37 9.79
CA VAL A 101 -9.97 -8.63 9.04
C VAL A 101 -9.30 -8.47 7.68
N ARG A 102 -8.49 -9.45 7.29
CA ARG A 102 -7.91 -9.52 5.96
C ARG A 102 -8.79 -10.36 5.05
N TRP A 103 -9.32 -9.75 4.00
CA TRP A 103 -10.00 -10.46 2.92
C TRP A 103 -9.01 -10.88 1.85
N ARG A 104 -9.35 -11.97 1.18
CA ARG A 104 -8.63 -12.50 0.03
C ARG A 104 -9.63 -12.97 -1.02
N LYS A 105 -9.44 -12.55 -2.26
CA LYS A 105 -10.22 -13.00 -3.43
C LYS A 105 -9.26 -13.30 -4.56
N THR A 106 -9.52 -14.38 -5.29
CA THR A 106 -8.74 -14.77 -6.46
C THR A 106 -9.48 -14.36 -7.71
N TYR A 107 -8.77 -13.72 -8.65
CA TYR A 107 -9.30 -13.30 -9.94
C TYR A 107 -8.54 -14.05 -11.03
N THR A 108 -9.27 -14.71 -11.92
CA THR A 108 -8.70 -15.36 -13.10
C THR A 108 -8.69 -14.37 -14.26
N VAL A 109 -7.52 -14.01 -14.75
CA VAL A 109 -7.33 -13.06 -15.86
C VAL A 109 -6.48 -13.71 -16.93
N ASP A 110 -7.01 -13.83 -18.14
CA ASP A 110 -6.34 -14.48 -19.27
C ASP A 110 -5.78 -15.88 -18.90
N GLY A 111 -6.50 -16.62 -18.04
CA GLY A 111 -6.11 -17.95 -17.56
C GLY A 111 -5.13 -17.99 -16.39
N VAL A 112 -4.75 -16.82 -15.84
CA VAL A 112 -3.85 -16.69 -14.69
C VAL A 112 -4.62 -16.30 -13.44
N ASP A 113 -4.44 -17.05 -12.37
CA ASP A 113 -5.03 -16.73 -11.07
C ASP A 113 -4.17 -15.72 -10.30
N ILE A 114 -4.79 -14.60 -9.92
CA ILE A 114 -4.17 -13.53 -9.14
C ILE A 114 -4.94 -13.38 -7.84
N ALA A 115 -4.27 -13.66 -6.73
CA ALA A 115 -4.81 -13.46 -5.39
C ALA A 115 -4.63 -12.01 -4.94
N ILE A 116 -5.74 -11.32 -4.70
CA ILE A 116 -5.77 -9.98 -4.14
C ILE A 116 -6.15 -10.05 -2.67
N THR A 117 -5.44 -9.29 -1.83
CA THR A 117 -5.77 -9.14 -0.41
C THR A 117 -6.12 -7.71 -0.04
N GLY A 118 -6.95 -7.53 0.97
CA GLY A 118 -7.29 -6.21 1.50
C GLY A 118 -7.58 -6.28 2.99
N LYS A 119 -7.28 -5.18 3.69
CA LYS A 119 -7.62 -4.99 5.10
C LYS A 119 -8.29 -3.61 5.21
N PRO A 120 -9.61 -3.51 4.99
CA PRO A 120 -10.39 -2.32 5.35
C PRO A 120 -10.15 -1.98 6.83
N ASP A 121 -10.13 -0.68 7.15
CA ASP A 121 -9.84 -0.26 8.52
C ASP A 121 -11.05 -0.52 9.44
N TYR A 122 -12.27 -0.33 8.93
CA TYR A 122 -13.50 -0.56 9.68
C TYR A 122 -14.68 -0.85 8.75
N ILE A 123 -15.50 -1.84 9.11
CA ILE A 123 -16.77 -2.14 8.46
C ILE A 123 -17.86 -2.17 9.53
N ASP A 124 -18.99 -1.50 9.28
CA ASP A 124 -20.21 -1.60 10.07
C ASP A 124 -21.29 -2.24 9.21
N THR A 125 -21.59 -3.50 9.48
CA THR A 125 -22.51 -4.30 8.68
C THR A 125 -23.97 -3.93 8.90
N GLU A 126 -24.31 -3.32 10.04
CA GLU A 126 -25.68 -2.89 10.33
C GLU A 126 -26.01 -1.64 9.52
N ARG A 127 -25.06 -0.71 9.42
CA ARG A 127 -25.19 0.52 8.64
C ARG A 127 -24.78 0.36 7.19
N GLY A 128 -24.22 -0.79 6.79
CA GLY A 128 -23.66 -1.01 5.47
C GLY A 128 -22.47 -0.10 5.15
N LEU A 129 -21.69 0.30 6.15
CA LEU A 129 -20.62 1.30 6.04
C LEU A 129 -19.25 0.64 5.95
N LEU A 130 -18.43 1.10 5.00
CA LEU A 130 -17.00 0.76 4.89
C LEU A 130 -16.16 2.03 5.04
N LEU A 131 -15.19 2.00 5.96
CA LEU A 131 -14.28 3.11 6.21
C LEU A 131 -12.83 2.71 5.99
N ASP A 132 -12.09 3.62 5.35
CA ASP A 132 -10.64 3.61 5.24
C ASP A 132 -10.14 4.98 5.72
N TYR A 133 -9.43 4.99 6.85
CA TYR A 133 -8.94 6.19 7.49
C TYR A 133 -7.68 6.68 6.79
N LYS A 134 -7.63 7.98 6.49
CA LYS A 134 -6.43 8.63 5.95
C LYS A 134 -5.97 9.73 6.88
N THR A 135 -4.69 9.71 7.23
CA THR A 135 -4.06 10.80 7.99
C THR A 135 -3.71 11.95 7.06
N THR A 136 -4.20 13.14 7.35
CA THR A 136 -3.81 14.41 6.71
C THR A 136 -3.25 15.37 7.75
N GLN A 137 -2.68 16.49 7.31
CA GLN A 137 -2.16 17.51 8.22
C GLN A 137 -3.27 18.21 9.02
N ASN A 138 -4.51 18.23 8.52
CA ASN A 138 -5.64 18.93 9.11
C ASN A 138 -6.90 18.05 9.12
N LEU A 139 -7.56 17.93 10.27
CA LEU A 139 -8.87 17.31 10.40
C LEU A 139 -9.96 18.30 9.94
N GLY A 140 -10.97 17.84 9.20
CA GLY A 140 -12.09 18.70 8.75
C GLY A 140 -11.80 19.59 7.54
N HIS A 141 -10.54 19.74 7.15
CA HIS A 141 -10.21 20.05 5.77
C HIS A 141 -10.21 18.73 5.02
N ALA A 142 -11.24 18.52 4.19
CA ALA A 142 -11.35 17.33 3.37
C ALA A 142 -9.98 17.00 2.73
N PRO A 143 -9.59 15.72 2.63
CA PRO A 143 -8.28 15.29 2.13
C PRO A 143 -8.13 15.52 0.62
N VAL A 144 -8.09 16.78 0.16
CA VAL A 144 -8.40 17.07 -1.25
C VAL A 144 -8.10 18.46 -1.74
N LYS A 145 -7.62 18.44 -2.97
CA LYS A 145 -7.99 19.39 -4.01
C LYS A 145 -9.54 19.50 -4.08
N HIS A 146 -10.12 20.55 -3.48
CA HIS A 146 -11.55 20.93 -3.63
C HIS A 146 -12.63 20.06 -2.95
N GLY A 147 -12.40 19.45 -1.78
CA GLY A 147 -13.51 18.86 -1.00
C GLY A 147 -13.92 17.41 -1.33
N LYS A 148 -13.27 16.72 -2.29
CA LYS A 148 -13.48 15.29 -2.61
C LYS A 148 -12.51 14.31 -1.91
N PRO A 149 -12.47 13.01 -2.19
CA PRO A 149 -11.27 12.22 -1.91
C PRO A 149 -10.24 12.32 -3.06
N LYS A 150 -9.03 11.79 -2.87
CA LYS A 150 -8.15 11.53 -4.03
C LYS A 150 -8.74 10.35 -4.79
N GLU A 151 -8.70 10.38 -6.12
CA GLU A 151 -9.20 9.28 -6.98
C GLU A 151 -8.69 7.90 -6.54
N MET A 152 -7.40 7.78 -6.23
CA MET A 152 -6.83 6.51 -5.74
C MET A 152 -7.42 6.02 -4.41
N HIS A 153 -7.93 6.92 -3.54
CA HIS A 153 -8.59 6.51 -2.30
C HIS A 153 -10.00 5.98 -2.59
N GLU A 154 -10.71 6.60 -3.54
CA GLU A 154 -12.03 6.12 -3.99
C GLU A 154 -11.89 4.73 -4.62
N GLU A 155 -10.89 4.55 -5.48
CA GLU A 155 -10.59 3.24 -6.08
C GLU A 155 -10.21 2.19 -5.04
N GLN A 156 -9.47 2.56 -3.99
CA GLN A 156 -9.12 1.64 -2.91
C GLN A 156 -10.36 1.13 -2.17
N ILE A 157 -11.30 2.03 -1.86
CA ILE A 157 -12.57 1.69 -1.22
C ILE A 157 -13.40 0.77 -2.12
N ASN A 158 -13.42 1.00 -3.42
CA ASN A 158 -14.13 0.14 -4.38
C ASN A 158 -13.54 -1.28 -4.43
N ILE A 159 -12.21 -1.39 -4.43
CA ILE A 159 -11.54 -2.69 -4.33
C ILE A 159 -11.95 -3.39 -3.02
N TYR A 160 -11.98 -2.66 -1.90
CA TYR A 160 -12.42 -3.24 -0.63
C TYR A 160 -13.88 -3.70 -0.67
N ALA A 161 -14.78 -2.93 -1.27
CA ALA A 161 -16.17 -3.34 -1.44
C ALA A 161 -16.27 -4.65 -2.24
N ASP A 162 -15.56 -4.78 -3.38
CA ASP A 162 -15.56 -6.02 -4.18
C ASP A 162 -14.92 -7.23 -3.45
N LEU A 163 -13.91 -6.98 -2.60
CA LEU A 163 -13.35 -8.01 -1.72
C LEU A 163 -14.36 -8.45 -0.63
N CYS A 164 -15.23 -7.54 -0.20
CA CYS A 164 -16.21 -7.77 0.86
C CYS A 164 -17.57 -8.28 0.37
N ASP A 165 -17.90 -8.14 -0.93
CA ASP A 165 -19.18 -8.54 -1.56
C ASP A 165 -19.45 -10.07 -1.55
N GLY A 166 -18.58 -10.85 -0.88
CA GLY A 166 -18.80 -12.24 -0.50
C GLY A 166 -18.97 -12.48 1.01
N GLY A 167 -19.19 -11.43 1.82
CA GLY A 167 -19.26 -11.54 3.29
C GLY A 167 -19.86 -10.34 4.04
N ALA A 168 -20.07 -9.18 3.43
CA ALA A 168 -20.81 -8.06 4.01
C ALA A 168 -21.67 -7.41 2.92
N ARG A 169 -23.00 -7.53 3.01
CA ARG A 169 -23.92 -6.77 2.12
C ARG A 169 -23.88 -5.31 2.56
N LEU A 170 -23.26 -4.47 1.75
CA LEU A 170 -23.23 -3.02 1.95
C LEU A 170 -24.44 -2.41 1.23
N ASP A 171 -25.61 -2.49 1.85
CA ASP A 171 -26.83 -1.82 1.36
C ASP A 171 -26.76 -0.33 1.72
N THR A 172 -25.80 0.42 1.15
CA THR A 172 -25.85 1.88 1.14
C THR A 172 -25.55 2.40 -0.26
N GLY A 173 -26.57 3.04 -0.85
CA GLY A 173 -26.44 3.78 -2.09
C GLY A 173 -25.41 4.91 -1.98
N GLU A 174 -24.75 5.17 -3.11
CA GLU A 174 -23.74 6.19 -3.36
C GLU A 174 -22.27 5.83 -3.10
N ILE A 175 -21.86 4.60 -3.37
CA ILE A 175 -20.67 4.36 -4.22
C ILE A 175 -21.06 3.18 -5.11
N GLU A 176 -21.23 3.39 -6.42
CA GLU A 176 -21.36 2.26 -7.35
C GLU A 176 -20.17 1.33 -7.08
N ALA A 177 -20.41 0.09 -6.67
CA ALA A 177 -19.35 -0.89 -6.50
C ALA A 177 -18.64 -1.07 -7.84
N ILE A 178 -17.60 -0.28 -8.08
CA ILE A 178 -16.75 -0.45 -9.25
C ILE A 178 -15.96 -1.72 -8.96
N GLN A 179 -16.42 -2.84 -9.51
CA GLN A 179 -15.68 -4.10 -9.54
C GLN A 179 -14.22 -3.81 -9.90
N ILE A 180 -13.26 -4.56 -9.33
CA ILE A 180 -11.86 -4.42 -9.76
C ILE A 180 -11.84 -4.55 -11.28
N LYS A 181 -11.45 -3.46 -11.95
CA LYS A 181 -11.31 -3.43 -13.40
C LYS A 181 -10.26 -4.48 -13.77
N VAL A 182 -10.67 -5.57 -14.42
CA VAL A 182 -9.80 -6.68 -14.83
C VAL A 182 -8.59 -6.17 -15.61
N GLU A 183 -8.75 -5.05 -16.32
CA GLU A 183 -7.70 -4.34 -17.03
C GLU A 183 -6.52 -3.92 -16.14
N ARG A 184 -6.76 -3.64 -14.84
CA ARG A 184 -5.70 -3.33 -13.87
C ARG A 184 -4.84 -4.52 -13.52
N LEU A 185 -5.41 -5.73 -13.60
CA LEU A 185 -4.72 -6.97 -13.29
C LEU A 185 -4.00 -7.56 -14.51
N ARG A 186 -4.44 -7.22 -15.73
CA ARG A 186 -3.89 -7.76 -16.98
C ARG A 186 -2.36 -7.65 -17.10
N PRO A 187 -1.69 -6.52 -16.77
CA PRO A 187 -0.22 -6.46 -16.83
C PRO A 187 0.46 -7.42 -15.84
N LEU A 188 -0.14 -7.67 -14.68
CA LEU A 188 0.37 -8.65 -13.72
C LEU A 188 0.09 -10.08 -14.20
N ALA A 189 -1.06 -10.33 -14.82
CA ALA A 189 -1.39 -11.62 -15.42
C ALA A 189 -0.39 -12.00 -16.51
N GLU A 190 -0.11 -11.07 -17.43
CA GLU A 190 0.90 -11.25 -18.48
C GLU A 190 2.28 -11.52 -17.89
N PHE A 191 2.68 -10.77 -16.86
CA PHE A 191 3.93 -11.00 -16.15
C PHE A 191 3.98 -12.40 -15.51
N TYR A 192 2.93 -12.84 -14.81
CA TYR A 192 2.93 -14.18 -14.21
C TYR A 192 2.87 -15.30 -15.25
N ALA A 193 2.24 -15.08 -16.40
CA ALA A 193 2.22 -16.04 -17.49
C ALA A 193 3.56 -16.17 -18.22
N THR A 194 4.25 -15.04 -18.44
CA THR A 194 5.38 -14.97 -19.39
C THR A 194 6.71 -14.58 -18.76
N SER A 195 6.71 -14.14 -17.50
CA SER A 195 7.81 -13.44 -16.83
C SER A 195 8.25 -12.13 -17.52
N THR A 196 7.48 -11.63 -18.50
CA THR A 196 7.75 -10.35 -19.15
C THR A 196 7.36 -9.20 -18.23
N LEU A 197 8.31 -8.34 -17.89
CA LEU A 197 8.03 -7.23 -17.00
C LEU A 197 7.05 -6.23 -17.64
N PRO A 198 6.06 -5.72 -16.88
CA PRO A 198 5.19 -4.67 -17.37
C PRO A 198 5.99 -3.44 -17.83
N PRO A 199 5.47 -2.64 -18.77
CA PRO A 199 6.18 -1.47 -19.29
C PRO A 199 6.38 -0.41 -18.21
N ILE A 200 7.39 0.44 -18.41
CA ILE A 200 7.60 1.62 -17.58
C ILE A 200 6.43 2.59 -17.81
N LEU A 201 5.80 3.03 -16.71
CA LEU A 201 4.71 4.00 -16.81
C LEU A 201 5.23 5.35 -17.30
N VAL A 202 4.68 5.80 -18.41
CA VAL A 202 4.92 7.14 -18.98
C VAL A 202 3.65 7.99 -18.92
N ASP A 203 3.81 9.31 -18.89
CA ASP A 203 2.73 10.29 -19.02
C ASP A 203 2.38 10.56 -20.48
N ASP A 204 1.41 11.45 -20.72
CA ASP A 204 0.93 11.82 -22.06
C ASP A 204 2.02 12.45 -22.95
N LYS A 205 3.15 12.85 -22.37
CA LYS A 205 4.32 13.40 -23.07
C LYS A 205 5.40 12.33 -23.32
N GLY A 206 5.12 11.07 -23.00
CA GLY A 206 6.08 9.97 -23.07
C GLY A 206 7.19 10.04 -22.01
N GLN A 207 7.06 10.92 -21.01
CA GLN A 207 8.02 11.03 -19.91
C GLN A 207 7.64 10.04 -18.81
N ARG A 208 8.60 9.57 -18.02
CA ARG A 208 8.27 8.70 -16.89
C ARG A 208 7.27 9.38 -15.97
N SER A 209 6.20 8.68 -15.62
CA SER A 209 5.15 9.18 -14.74
C SER A 209 5.72 9.69 -13.42
N TRP A 210 5.00 10.57 -12.71
CA TRP A 210 5.44 11.10 -11.40
C TRP A 210 5.80 10.00 -10.39
N LYS A 211 5.14 8.83 -10.45
CA LYS A 211 5.44 7.64 -9.64
C LYS A 211 6.84 7.08 -9.90
N CYS A 212 7.33 7.25 -11.12
CA CYS A 212 8.66 6.83 -11.57
C CYS A 212 9.71 7.94 -11.53
N ALA A 213 9.31 9.20 -11.78
CA ALA A 213 10.22 10.34 -11.99
C ALA A 213 10.83 10.92 -10.71
N HIS A 214 10.12 10.79 -9.59
CA HIS A 214 10.64 11.22 -8.30
C HIS A 214 11.30 10.02 -7.59
N LYS A 215 12.36 10.25 -6.80
CA LYS A 215 13.17 9.23 -6.09
C LYS A 215 12.40 8.36 -5.05
N TRP A 216 11.08 8.25 -5.16
CA TRP A 216 10.21 7.51 -4.23
C TRP A 216 10.03 6.04 -4.58
N CYS A 217 10.29 5.64 -5.82
CA CYS A 217 10.24 4.22 -6.17
C CYS A 217 11.51 3.52 -5.66
N ALA A 218 11.39 2.76 -4.57
CA ALA A 218 12.49 1.98 -3.98
C ALA A 218 13.13 0.98 -4.96
N LEU A 219 12.43 0.62 -6.03
CA LEU A 219 12.89 -0.31 -7.06
C LEU A 219 13.41 0.38 -8.32
N ARG A 220 13.61 1.70 -8.30
CA ARG A 220 13.99 2.45 -9.50
C ARG A 220 15.29 1.95 -10.14
N GLU A 221 16.32 1.70 -9.34
CA GLU A 221 17.62 1.21 -9.84
C GLU A 221 17.54 -0.21 -10.40
N VAL A 222 16.69 -1.05 -9.83
CA VAL A 222 16.44 -2.40 -10.36
C VAL A 222 15.65 -2.30 -11.68
N CYS A 223 14.61 -1.47 -11.69
CA CYS A 223 13.74 -1.22 -12.83
C CYS A 223 14.50 -0.66 -14.05
N ASP A 224 15.51 0.19 -13.84
CA ASP A 224 16.34 0.78 -14.90
C ASP A 224 17.35 -0.20 -15.51
N ARG A 225 17.64 -1.31 -14.83
CA ARG A 225 18.58 -2.35 -15.27
C ARG A 225 17.92 -3.58 -15.89
N ALA A 226 16.63 -3.76 -15.62
CA ALA A 226 15.81 -4.89 -16.08
C ALA A 226 15.13 -4.60 -17.41
#